data_AF-A0A7V3SZ92-F1
#
_entry.id   AF-A0A7V3SZ92-F1
#
_cell.length_a   1.000
_cell.length_b   1.000
_cell.length_c   1.000
_cell.angle_alpha   90.00
_cell.angle_beta   90.00
_cell.angle_gamma   90.00
#
_symmetry.space_group_name_H-M   'P 1'
#
loop_
_entity.id
_entity.type
_entity.pdbx_description
1 polymer ?
#
loop_
_entity_poly.entity_id
_entity_poly.type
_entity_poly.pdbx_seq_one_letter_code
_entity_poly.pdbx_strand_id
1 'polypeptide(L)'
;AEVLIQPDRITIHSGHHGEHIDKDKAYDSVVEFIKVSNSGSVDIPVIKTYPNKMDAEEYYKQIYVPVSDAATKVENNVVIPIAEVIGRDIDKSELASTITRLEAEEDAEATLLFKLTLPKFTVRDIQAQLFRDVLAKYTTSFRVDTQTNKNRATNIKLAAAEINAKVLGAGEIFSFNDTTGMRTKGAGYQDAWTYVAGKMKKETAGGVCQVSSTIYNAVMRADLEIVERRNHQFKVAYVDPGMDANVYFGSQDFKFKNNTRMPIKVECTVTPDNKLEVILRGTNDTPWKEVSFFSQKIETYPFTQKYYNDSTLEEGKTYKDHEGMEGYLVDVYKIVKHNGKEVSRTKLYRNKYNPYNEEIRVGTKKAVKPGATAAPGTKPAASPTPVPPEVPPGNIDTTNPPEVPADTGNTTPTADSQVNTGETTPATPNTSPAPVQ
;
A
#
# COMPACT_ATOMS: atom_id res chain seq x y z
N ALA A 1 5.39 34.15 -38.94
CA ALA A 1 4.34 33.96 -37.94
C ALA A 1 4.91 33.31 -36.71
N GLU A 2 4.64 33.87 -35.53
CA GLU A 2 5.18 33.44 -34.24
C GLU A 2 4.15 33.68 -33.14
N VAL A 3 4.20 32.89 -32.06
CA VAL A 3 3.37 33.04 -30.85
C VAL A 3 4.29 33.24 -29.65
N LEU A 4 4.31 34.47 -29.12
CA LEU A 4 5.08 34.83 -27.94
C LEU A 4 4.17 34.80 -26.70
N ILE A 5 4.41 33.86 -25.80
CA ILE A 5 3.64 33.70 -24.56
C ILE A 5 4.34 34.48 -23.42
N GLN A 6 3.67 35.50 -22.91
CA GLN A 6 4.16 36.39 -21.85
C GLN A 6 3.43 36.10 -20.52
N PRO A 7 3.83 36.71 -19.37
CA PRO A 7 3.25 36.40 -18.06
C PRO A 7 1.77 36.76 -17.89
N ASP A 8 1.24 37.70 -18.67
CA ASP A 8 -0.14 38.20 -18.58
C ASP A 8 -0.94 38.17 -19.90
N ARG A 9 -0.27 37.86 -21.03
CA ARG A 9 -0.83 37.94 -22.39
C ARG A 9 -0.11 37.00 -23.36
N ILE A 10 -0.68 36.82 -24.54
CA ILE A 10 -0.01 36.22 -25.70
C ILE A 10 0.02 37.25 -26.82
N THR A 11 1.16 37.38 -27.50
CA THR A 11 1.27 38.14 -28.74
C THR A 11 1.44 37.17 -29.90
N ILE A 12 0.66 37.37 -30.96
CA ILE A 12 0.77 36.61 -32.21
C ILE A 12 1.18 37.58 -33.31
N HIS A 13 2.25 37.25 -34.02
CA HIS A 13 2.72 38.01 -35.18
C HIS A 13 2.45 37.22 -36.46
N SER A 14 2.05 37.88 -37.54
CA SER A 14 2.02 37.29 -38.88
C SER A 14 3.45 37.18 -39.45
N GLY A 15 3.63 37.23 -40.75
CA GLY A 15 4.98 37.28 -41.32
C GLY A 15 4.98 37.97 -42.68
N HIS A 16 6.15 38.49 -43.04
CA HIS A 16 6.42 38.98 -44.39
C HIS A 16 6.63 37.82 -45.37
N HIS A 17 6.25 37.98 -46.64
CA HIS A 17 6.66 37.04 -47.69
C HIS A 17 8.14 37.25 -48.07
N GLY A 18 8.85 36.16 -48.37
CA GLY A 18 10.17 36.26 -49.01
C GLY A 18 10.02 36.54 -50.50
N GLU A 19 10.86 37.42 -51.05
CA GLU A 19 10.99 37.59 -52.51
C GLU A 19 12.31 36.99 -53.01
N HIS A 20 12.27 36.33 -54.17
CA HIS A 20 13.48 35.95 -54.90
C HIS A 20 13.27 36.08 -56.42
N ILE A 21 14.34 36.34 -57.16
CA ILE A 21 14.28 36.50 -58.62
C ILE A 21 13.91 35.18 -59.30
N ASP A 22 12.92 35.22 -60.18
CA ASP A 22 12.61 34.16 -61.14
C ASP A 22 13.70 34.14 -62.22
N LYS A 23 14.79 33.39 -61.99
CA LYS A 23 16.01 33.49 -62.81
C LYS A 23 15.78 33.19 -64.28
N ASP A 24 14.89 32.25 -64.58
CA ASP A 24 14.62 31.81 -65.95
C ASP A 24 13.80 32.86 -66.69
N LYS A 25 12.70 33.36 -66.10
CA LYS A 25 11.93 34.46 -66.71
C LYS A 25 12.73 35.77 -66.74
N ALA A 26 13.57 36.05 -65.75
CA ALA A 26 14.43 37.23 -65.73
C ALA A 26 15.46 37.21 -66.87
N TYR A 27 16.02 36.04 -67.18
CA TYR A 27 16.87 35.85 -68.35
C TYR A 27 16.09 36.13 -69.65
N ASP A 28 14.90 35.55 -69.80
CA ASP A 28 14.05 35.76 -70.98
C ASP A 28 13.64 37.24 -71.15
N SER A 29 13.22 37.93 -70.08
CA SER A 29 12.86 39.36 -70.13
C SER A 29 14.04 40.25 -70.52
N VAL A 30 15.25 39.99 -70.03
CA VAL A 30 16.47 40.72 -70.43
C VAL A 30 16.82 40.43 -71.89
N VAL A 31 16.72 39.16 -72.33
CA VAL A 31 17.00 38.74 -73.70
C VAL A 31 15.99 39.34 -74.69
N GLU A 32 14.70 39.41 -74.35
CA GLU A 32 13.67 40.05 -75.16
C GLU A 32 13.89 41.57 -75.26
N PHE A 33 14.13 42.24 -74.14
CA PHE A 33 14.39 43.68 -74.10
C PHE A 33 15.58 44.10 -74.98
N ILE A 34 16.66 43.30 -74.97
CA ILE A 34 17.82 43.51 -75.85
C ILE A 34 17.44 43.28 -77.32
N LYS A 35 16.69 42.22 -77.66
CA LYS A 35 16.26 41.93 -79.04
C LYS A 35 15.45 43.06 -79.67
N VAL A 36 14.56 43.71 -78.90
CA VAL A 36 13.75 44.84 -79.40
C VAL A 36 14.49 46.19 -79.35
N SER A 37 15.76 46.23 -78.93
CA SER A 37 16.58 47.45 -78.83
C SER A 37 15.93 48.57 -78.00
N ASN A 38 15.19 48.21 -76.94
CA ASN A 38 14.47 49.17 -76.11
C ASN A 38 15.42 49.95 -75.18
N SER A 39 15.03 51.18 -74.81
CA SER A 39 15.81 52.07 -73.95
C SER A 39 15.02 52.44 -72.69
N GLY A 40 15.43 51.90 -71.54
CA GLY A 40 14.71 52.00 -70.27
C GLY A 40 15.14 50.93 -69.28
N SER A 41 14.28 50.62 -68.31
CA SER A 41 14.48 49.54 -67.34
C SER A 41 13.85 48.22 -67.81
N VAL A 42 14.37 47.10 -67.30
CA VAL A 42 13.73 45.78 -67.39
C VAL A 42 13.08 45.46 -66.04
N ASP A 43 11.78 45.21 -66.02
CA ASP A 43 11.10 44.69 -64.85
C ASP A 43 11.48 43.22 -64.66
N ILE A 44 12.19 42.93 -63.56
CA ILE A 44 12.67 41.58 -63.26
C ILE A 44 11.57 40.82 -62.49
N PRO A 45 11.06 39.70 -63.01
CA PRO A 45 10.02 38.93 -62.32
C PRO A 45 10.55 38.32 -61.02
N VAL A 46 9.76 38.45 -59.95
CA VAL A 46 10.03 37.90 -58.62
C VAL A 46 8.99 36.86 -58.22
N ILE A 47 9.44 35.80 -57.56
CA ILE A 47 8.63 34.77 -56.95
C ILE A 47 8.46 35.13 -55.47
N LYS A 48 7.21 35.35 -55.04
CA LYS A 48 6.86 35.53 -53.62
C LYS A 48 6.72 34.16 -52.94
N THR A 49 7.28 34.03 -51.75
CA THR A 49 7.19 32.83 -50.89
C THR A 49 6.57 33.25 -49.57
N TYR A 50 5.28 32.96 -49.41
CA TYR A 50 4.50 33.37 -48.25
C TYR A 50 4.87 32.58 -46.97
N PRO A 51 4.62 33.14 -45.78
CA PRO A 51 4.78 32.42 -44.51
C PRO A 51 3.98 31.10 -44.48
N ASN A 52 4.42 30.17 -43.63
CA ASN A 52 3.61 29.01 -43.28
C ASN A 52 2.25 29.45 -42.70
N LYS A 53 1.20 28.71 -43.08
CA LYS A 53 -0.15 28.93 -42.56
C LYS A 53 -0.18 28.82 -41.02
N MET A 54 -0.95 29.66 -40.35
CA MET A 54 -1.17 29.59 -38.91
C MET A 54 -2.25 28.56 -38.57
N ASP A 55 -2.11 27.88 -37.43
CA ASP A 55 -3.07 26.87 -36.95
C ASP A 55 -3.54 27.24 -35.53
N ALA A 56 -4.83 27.56 -35.41
CA ALA A 56 -5.44 27.97 -34.15
C ALA A 56 -5.51 26.85 -33.11
N GLU A 57 -5.61 25.59 -33.53
CA GLU A 57 -5.64 24.44 -32.62
C GLU A 57 -4.21 24.07 -32.19
N GLU A 58 -3.21 24.23 -33.05
CA GLU A 58 -1.80 24.07 -32.66
C GLU A 58 -1.32 25.18 -31.73
N TYR A 59 -1.66 26.44 -32.02
CA TYR A 59 -1.39 27.56 -31.11
C TYR A 59 -2.15 27.37 -29.78
N TYR A 60 -3.39 26.88 -29.80
CA TYR A 60 -4.13 26.54 -28.58
C TYR A 60 -3.41 25.49 -27.74
N LYS A 61 -2.84 24.41 -28.32
CA LYS A 61 -2.08 23.39 -27.56
C LYS A 61 -0.85 23.97 -26.85
N GLN A 62 -0.17 24.94 -27.46
CA GLN A 62 1.00 25.61 -26.89
C GLN A 62 0.62 26.60 -25.78
N ILE A 63 -0.54 27.24 -25.92
CA ILE A 63 -1.10 28.15 -24.93
C ILE A 63 -1.69 27.39 -23.73
N TYR A 64 -2.48 26.34 -23.98
CA TYR A 64 -3.27 25.66 -22.97
C TYR A 64 -2.42 24.88 -21.97
N VAL A 65 -2.64 25.15 -20.69
CA VAL A 65 -2.07 24.40 -19.57
C VAL A 65 -3.22 24.01 -18.65
N PRO A 66 -3.50 22.71 -18.42
CA PRO A 66 -4.51 22.31 -17.45
C PRO A 66 -4.05 22.64 -16.03
N VAL A 67 -4.97 23.16 -15.20
CA VAL A 67 -4.71 23.35 -13.77
C VAL A 67 -4.55 22.00 -13.07
N SER A 68 -3.59 21.89 -12.15
CA SER A 68 -3.41 20.70 -11.31
C SER A 68 -3.13 21.11 -9.87
N ASP A 69 -3.90 20.54 -8.93
CA ASP A 69 -3.63 20.69 -7.50
C ASP A 69 -2.32 19.98 -7.12
N ALA A 70 -1.58 20.50 -6.14
CA ALA A 70 -0.43 19.80 -5.57
C ALA A 70 -0.86 18.44 -4.98
N ALA A 71 0.02 17.44 -5.14
CA ALA A 71 -0.26 16.07 -4.72
C ALA A 71 0.94 15.46 -3.99
N THR A 72 0.84 14.17 -3.64
CA THR A 72 1.92 13.41 -3.00
C THR A 72 2.07 12.05 -3.63
N LYS A 73 3.31 11.61 -3.85
CA LYS A 73 3.68 10.21 -4.04
C LYS A 73 4.31 9.68 -2.75
N VAL A 74 4.28 8.36 -2.54
CA VAL A 74 5.07 7.69 -1.51
C VAL A 74 6.06 6.74 -2.20
N GLU A 75 7.33 6.82 -1.82
CA GLU A 75 8.39 5.94 -2.30
C GLU A 75 9.28 5.59 -1.11
N ASN A 76 9.61 4.31 -0.93
CA ASN A 76 10.51 3.84 0.15
C ASN A 76 10.16 4.41 1.55
N ASN A 77 8.85 4.51 1.85
CA ASN A 77 8.29 5.07 3.08
C ASN A 77 8.48 6.60 3.28
N VAL A 78 8.95 7.31 2.25
CA VAL A 78 9.11 8.77 2.21
C VAL A 78 7.97 9.41 1.40
N VAL A 79 7.46 10.55 1.86
CA VAL A 79 6.45 11.34 1.13
C VAL A 79 7.17 12.33 0.21
N ILE A 80 6.91 12.22 -1.10
CA ILE A 80 7.44 13.12 -2.12
C ILE A 80 6.31 14.05 -2.59
N PRO A 81 6.44 15.38 -2.44
CA PRO A 81 5.44 16.32 -2.95
C PRO A 81 5.53 16.41 -4.49
N ILE A 82 4.37 16.50 -5.13
CA ILE A 82 4.23 16.82 -6.56
C ILE A 82 3.73 18.26 -6.64
N ALA A 83 4.45 19.10 -7.39
CA ALA A 83 4.14 20.52 -7.53
C ALA A 83 2.78 20.77 -8.19
N GLU A 84 2.08 21.78 -7.71
CA GLU A 84 0.90 22.33 -8.36
C GLU A 84 1.22 22.95 -9.73
N VAL A 85 0.24 22.98 -10.62
CA VAL A 85 0.32 23.62 -11.93
C VAL A 85 -0.78 24.68 -12.03
N ILE A 86 -0.38 25.94 -12.22
CA ILE A 86 -1.32 27.03 -12.53
C ILE A 86 -1.83 26.80 -13.96
N GLY A 87 -3.15 26.65 -14.10
CA GLY A 87 -3.76 26.47 -15.41
C GLY A 87 -3.83 27.77 -16.19
N ARG A 88 -3.75 27.67 -17.51
CA ARG A 88 -3.83 28.77 -18.48
C ARG A 88 -4.72 28.34 -19.64
N ASP A 89 -5.75 29.12 -19.93
CA ASP A 89 -6.72 28.82 -20.98
C ASP A 89 -7.09 30.09 -21.75
N ILE A 90 -7.51 29.96 -23.00
CA ILE A 90 -7.83 31.07 -23.92
C ILE A 90 -9.11 30.74 -24.69
N ASP A 91 -9.91 31.75 -25.04
CA ASP A 91 -11.10 31.48 -25.86
C ASP A 91 -10.69 31.04 -27.27
N LYS A 92 -11.10 29.82 -27.65
CA LYS A 92 -10.77 29.24 -28.96
C LYS A 92 -11.35 30.03 -30.14
N SER A 93 -12.49 30.69 -29.96
CA SER A 93 -13.13 31.48 -31.01
C SER A 93 -12.46 32.85 -31.17
N GLU A 94 -12.03 33.47 -30.06
CA GLU A 94 -11.21 34.70 -30.08
C GLU A 94 -9.84 34.43 -30.72
N LEU A 95 -9.19 33.31 -30.36
CA LEU A 95 -7.93 32.88 -30.96
C LEU A 95 -8.07 32.59 -32.46
N ALA A 96 -9.08 31.81 -32.88
CA ALA A 96 -9.28 31.46 -34.29
C ALA A 96 -9.66 32.66 -35.17
N SER A 97 -10.52 33.56 -34.67
CA SER A 97 -10.89 34.79 -35.40
C SER A 97 -9.72 35.78 -35.48
N THR A 98 -8.91 35.90 -34.42
CA THR A 98 -7.68 36.70 -34.43
C THR A 98 -6.67 36.18 -35.43
N ILE A 99 -6.44 34.87 -35.47
CA ILE A 99 -5.56 34.24 -36.46
C ILE A 99 -6.08 34.46 -37.88
N THR A 100 -7.39 34.29 -38.11
CA THR A 100 -8.01 34.56 -39.41
C THR A 100 -7.79 36.01 -39.88
N ARG A 101 -7.76 36.99 -38.96
CA ARG A 101 -7.37 38.37 -39.28
C ARG A 101 -5.88 38.50 -39.60
N LEU A 102 -5.00 37.90 -38.79
CA LEU A 102 -3.55 37.97 -39.00
C LEU A 102 -3.05 37.21 -40.24
N GLU A 103 -3.83 36.28 -40.79
CA GLU A 103 -3.54 35.64 -42.08
C GLU A 103 -3.87 36.54 -43.29
N ALA A 104 -4.61 37.63 -43.10
CA ALA A 104 -4.98 38.57 -44.16
C ALA A 104 -4.03 39.78 -44.28
N GLU A 105 -3.12 39.98 -43.31
CA GLU A 105 -2.27 41.17 -43.17
C GLU A 105 -0.82 40.75 -42.88
N GLU A 106 0.15 41.19 -43.69
CA GLU A 106 1.58 40.96 -43.46
C GLU A 106 2.13 41.94 -42.39
N ASP A 107 3.13 41.49 -41.62
CA ASP A 107 3.73 42.20 -40.49
C ASP A 107 2.74 42.70 -39.41
N ALA A 108 1.55 42.10 -39.36
CA ALA A 108 0.50 42.42 -38.40
C ALA A 108 0.69 41.68 -37.07
N GLU A 109 0.23 42.30 -35.99
CA GLU A 109 0.23 41.70 -34.66
C GLU A 109 -1.17 41.69 -34.00
N ALA A 110 -1.33 40.82 -33.01
CA ALA A 110 -2.44 40.81 -32.08
C ALA A 110 -1.95 40.45 -30.69
N THR A 111 -2.49 41.13 -29.68
CA THR A 111 -2.36 40.72 -28.28
C THR A 111 -3.68 40.11 -27.82
N LEU A 112 -3.63 38.93 -27.22
CA LEU A 112 -4.76 38.26 -26.58
C LEU A 112 -4.50 38.03 -25.09
N LEU A 113 -5.55 38.11 -24.29
CA LEU A 113 -5.49 37.80 -22.85
C LEU A 113 -5.88 36.33 -22.62
N PHE A 114 -5.20 35.68 -21.69
CA PHE A 114 -5.56 34.35 -21.24
C PHE A 114 -6.15 34.39 -19.83
N LYS A 115 -6.98 33.40 -19.51
CA LYS A 115 -7.48 33.16 -18.17
C LYS A 115 -6.52 32.25 -17.41
N LEU A 116 -5.95 32.76 -16.32
CA LEU A 116 -5.29 31.91 -15.32
C LEU A 116 -6.31 31.25 -14.40
N THR A 117 -6.06 29.99 -14.05
CA THR A 117 -6.83 29.23 -13.05
C THR A 117 -5.86 28.71 -11.99
N LEU A 118 -5.97 29.26 -10.77
CA LEU A 118 -5.12 28.85 -9.65
C LEU A 118 -5.52 27.44 -9.14
N PRO A 119 -4.55 26.63 -8.70
CA PRO A 119 -4.81 25.37 -8.02
C PRO A 119 -5.43 25.61 -6.63
N LYS A 120 -6.18 24.62 -6.13
CA LYS A 120 -6.85 24.65 -4.82
C LYS A 120 -5.92 24.30 -3.66
N PHE A 121 -4.87 23.55 -3.95
CA PHE A 121 -3.85 23.14 -2.99
C PHE A 121 -2.46 23.37 -3.58
N THR A 122 -1.59 24.01 -2.81
CA THR A 122 -0.16 24.17 -3.10
C THR A 122 0.68 23.12 -2.36
N VAL A 123 1.94 22.90 -2.77
CA VAL A 123 2.88 22.07 -2.00
C VAL A 123 3.02 22.56 -0.55
N ARG A 124 2.90 23.88 -0.32
CA ARG A 124 2.88 24.47 1.03
C ARG A 124 1.66 24.01 1.84
N ASP A 125 0.48 23.94 1.24
CA ASP A 125 -0.73 23.44 1.91
C ASP A 125 -0.61 21.94 2.21
N ILE A 126 -0.11 21.15 1.25
CA ILE A 126 0.16 19.72 1.42
C ILE A 126 1.13 19.49 2.59
N GLN A 127 2.24 20.24 2.66
CA GLN A 127 3.22 20.19 3.75
C GLN A 127 2.60 20.58 5.10
N ALA A 128 1.77 21.63 5.15
CA ALA A 128 1.11 22.07 6.38
C ALA A 128 -0.02 21.14 6.87
N GLN A 129 -0.50 20.22 6.02
CA GLN A 129 -1.58 19.28 6.33
C GLN A 129 -1.09 17.85 6.60
N LEU A 130 0.15 17.51 6.23
CA LEU A 130 0.69 16.16 6.25
C LEU A 130 0.78 15.58 7.68
N PHE A 131 0.10 14.46 7.91
CA PHE A 131 0.01 13.75 9.21
C PHE A 131 -0.44 14.60 10.41
N ARG A 132 -1.04 15.77 10.18
CA ARG A 132 -1.49 16.73 11.20
C ARG A 132 -2.44 16.10 12.22
N ASP A 133 -3.38 15.29 11.74
CA ASP A 133 -4.52 14.82 12.52
C ASP A 133 -4.38 13.34 12.90
N VAL A 134 -4.94 12.97 14.05
CA VAL A 134 -5.23 11.57 14.37
C VAL A 134 -6.57 11.21 13.74
N LEU A 135 -6.55 10.36 12.71
CA LEU A 135 -7.76 9.83 12.06
C LEU A 135 -8.46 8.82 12.97
N ALA A 136 -7.67 7.97 13.62
CA ALA A 136 -8.16 7.04 14.65
C ALA A 136 -7.04 6.57 15.57
N LYS A 137 -7.45 6.09 16.74
CA LYS A 137 -6.63 5.37 17.71
C LYS A 137 -7.38 4.15 18.20
N TYR A 138 -6.68 3.02 18.36
CA TYR A 138 -7.22 1.84 19.05
C TYR A 138 -6.11 1.11 19.81
N THR A 139 -6.47 0.53 20.95
CA THR A 139 -5.52 -0.01 21.93
C THR A 139 -6.04 -1.33 22.49
N THR A 140 -5.21 -2.37 22.56
CA THR A 140 -5.54 -3.67 23.16
C THR A 140 -4.48 -4.10 24.18
N SER A 141 -4.88 -4.77 25.26
CA SER A 141 -3.97 -5.20 26.33
C SER A 141 -3.47 -6.64 26.14
N PHE A 142 -2.32 -6.99 26.72
CA PHE A 142 -1.86 -8.37 26.85
C PHE A 142 -1.20 -8.64 28.22
N ARG A 143 -1.13 -9.92 28.60
CA ARG A 143 -0.51 -10.37 29.87
C ARG A 143 0.95 -10.80 29.66
N VAL A 144 1.74 -10.79 30.73
CA VAL A 144 3.18 -11.21 30.75
C VAL A 144 3.52 -12.05 31.99
N ASP A 145 2.49 -12.63 32.61
CA ASP A 145 2.52 -13.40 33.86
C ASP A 145 3.16 -14.79 33.73
N THR A 146 2.98 -15.46 32.60
CA THR A 146 3.64 -16.75 32.28
C THR A 146 4.74 -16.58 31.25
N GLN A 147 5.72 -17.50 31.19
CA GLN A 147 6.75 -17.44 30.14
C GLN A 147 6.15 -17.49 28.73
N THR A 148 5.11 -18.30 28.50
CA THR A 148 4.40 -18.34 27.20
C THR A 148 3.78 -16.98 26.85
N ASN A 149 3.35 -16.20 27.85
CA ASN A 149 2.80 -14.86 27.66
C ASN A 149 3.89 -13.80 27.49
N LYS A 150 5.08 -13.97 28.08
CA LYS A 150 6.28 -13.17 27.76
C LYS A 150 6.74 -13.41 26.32
N ASN A 151 6.79 -14.66 25.87
CA ASN A 151 7.07 -15.01 24.46
C ASN A 151 6.07 -14.32 23.51
N ARG A 152 4.77 -14.39 23.85
CA ARG A 152 3.68 -13.71 23.11
C ARG A 152 3.87 -12.18 23.05
N ALA A 153 4.33 -11.56 24.14
CA ALA A 153 4.63 -10.13 24.19
C ALA A 153 5.83 -9.76 23.31
N THR A 154 6.86 -10.61 23.22
CA THR A 154 7.97 -10.44 22.27
C THR A 154 7.46 -10.48 20.83
N ASN A 155 6.62 -11.47 20.48
CA ASN A 155 6.03 -11.58 19.13
C ASN A 155 5.20 -10.35 18.75
N ILE A 156 4.44 -9.79 19.69
CA ILE A 156 3.66 -8.57 19.49
C ILE A 156 4.57 -7.35 19.30
N LYS A 157 5.67 -7.24 20.07
CA LYS A 157 6.64 -6.15 19.93
C LYS A 157 7.38 -6.18 18.60
N LEU A 158 7.80 -7.36 18.13
CA LEU A 158 8.43 -7.54 16.82
C LEU A 158 7.48 -7.13 15.69
N ALA A 159 6.29 -7.74 15.62
CA ALA A 159 5.33 -7.43 14.56
C ALA A 159 4.79 -5.98 14.61
N ALA A 160 4.80 -5.32 15.78
CA ALA A 160 4.51 -3.89 15.87
C ALA A 160 5.65 -3.03 15.33
N ALA A 161 6.91 -3.40 15.58
CA ALA A 161 8.07 -2.64 15.12
C ALA A 161 8.18 -2.59 13.58
N GLU A 162 7.98 -3.71 12.89
CA GLU A 162 7.99 -3.78 11.41
C GLU A 162 6.88 -2.89 10.75
N ILE A 163 5.78 -2.64 11.47
CA ILE A 163 4.65 -1.83 11.00
C ILE A 163 4.78 -0.36 11.41
N ASN A 164 5.61 -0.06 12.42
CA ASN A 164 5.65 1.27 13.02
C ASN A 164 6.23 2.31 12.06
N ALA A 165 5.56 3.47 11.99
CA ALA A 165 5.82 4.54 11.05
C ALA A 165 5.68 4.14 9.55
N LYS A 166 5.00 3.03 9.23
CA LYS A 166 4.64 2.68 7.85
C LYS A 166 3.76 3.78 7.26
N VAL A 167 4.21 4.37 6.15
CA VAL A 167 3.48 5.37 5.37
C VAL A 167 2.79 4.69 4.20
N LEU A 168 1.59 5.17 3.85
CA LEU A 168 0.77 4.74 2.72
C LEU A 168 0.29 5.98 1.95
N GLY A 169 0.62 6.06 0.67
CA GLY A 169 0.16 7.11 -0.25
C GLY A 169 -1.34 7.03 -0.53
N ALA A 170 -1.89 8.04 -1.20
CA ALA A 170 -3.29 8.04 -1.60
C ALA A 170 -3.56 6.89 -2.59
N GLY A 171 -4.58 6.08 -2.31
CA GLY A 171 -4.93 4.88 -3.09
C GLY A 171 -4.13 3.61 -2.80
N GLU A 172 -3.04 3.69 -2.03
CA GLU A 172 -2.18 2.53 -1.74
C GLU A 172 -2.84 1.50 -0.80
N ILE A 173 -2.44 0.23 -0.94
CA ILE A 173 -2.94 -0.89 -0.14
C ILE A 173 -1.86 -1.33 0.85
N PHE A 174 -2.21 -1.34 2.13
CA PHE A 174 -1.45 -2.02 3.19
C PHE A 174 -1.71 -3.52 3.15
N SER A 175 -0.66 -4.29 3.42
CA SER A 175 -0.70 -5.75 3.61
C SER A 175 0.04 -6.10 4.89
N PHE A 176 -0.60 -6.85 5.78
CA PHE A 176 -0.02 -7.22 7.07
C PHE A 176 1.09 -8.27 6.89
N ASN A 177 0.90 -9.23 5.99
CA ASN A 177 1.90 -10.23 5.62
C ASN A 177 3.09 -9.63 4.87
N ASP A 178 2.89 -8.72 3.93
CA ASP A 178 4.01 -8.13 3.16
C ASP A 178 4.81 -7.14 4.01
N THR A 179 4.17 -6.44 4.96
CA THR A 179 4.86 -5.50 5.88
C THR A 179 5.67 -6.22 6.97
N THR A 180 5.25 -7.39 7.45
CA THR A 180 5.91 -8.11 8.58
C THR A 180 6.66 -9.38 8.19
N GLY A 181 6.57 -9.80 6.92
CA GLY A 181 7.25 -10.96 6.37
C GLY A 181 6.92 -12.31 7.05
N MET A 182 7.78 -13.30 6.82
CA MET A 182 7.66 -14.62 7.43
C MET A 182 8.19 -14.60 8.87
N ARG A 183 7.32 -14.85 9.85
CA ARG A 183 7.62 -14.74 11.28
C ARG A 183 8.32 -16.00 11.81
N THR A 184 9.62 -16.11 11.56
CA THR A 184 10.45 -17.28 11.92
C THR A 184 11.18 -17.12 13.27
N LYS A 185 11.69 -18.22 13.82
CA LYS A 185 12.59 -18.19 15.00
C LYS A 185 13.90 -17.45 14.74
N GLY A 186 14.39 -17.46 13.49
CA GLY A 186 15.56 -16.67 13.08
C GLY A 186 15.30 -15.16 13.16
N ALA A 187 14.08 -14.72 12.83
CA ALA A 187 13.60 -13.35 13.02
C ALA A 187 13.17 -13.06 14.48
N GLY A 188 13.67 -13.82 15.47
CA GLY A 188 13.44 -13.59 16.90
C GLY A 188 12.06 -13.99 17.45
N TYR A 189 11.14 -14.45 16.61
CA TYR A 189 9.81 -14.89 17.07
C TYR A 189 9.88 -16.16 17.91
N GLN A 190 9.04 -16.22 18.94
CA GLN A 190 9.08 -17.22 20.00
C GLN A 190 7.79 -18.05 20.03
N ASP A 191 7.87 -19.26 20.57
CA ASP A 191 6.71 -20.16 20.64
C ASP A 191 5.72 -19.69 21.71
N ALA A 192 4.47 -19.47 21.31
CA ALA A 192 3.40 -18.94 22.16
C ALA A 192 2.04 -19.56 21.78
N TRP A 193 1.05 -19.43 22.67
CA TRP A 193 -0.27 -20.02 22.44
C TRP A 193 -0.99 -19.44 21.22
N THR A 194 -1.53 -20.32 20.39
CA THR A 194 -2.28 -20.06 19.15
C THR A 194 -3.32 -21.18 18.95
N TYR A 195 -4.20 -21.04 17.95
CA TYR A 195 -5.15 -22.08 17.53
C TYR A 195 -4.75 -22.65 16.16
N VAL A 196 -4.39 -23.94 16.13
CA VAL A 196 -3.93 -24.65 14.92
C VAL A 196 -4.78 -25.90 14.72
N ALA A 197 -5.32 -26.09 13.51
CA ALA A 197 -6.18 -27.23 13.16
C ALA A 197 -7.30 -27.50 14.21
N GLY A 198 -7.93 -26.44 14.72
CA GLY A 198 -8.98 -26.53 15.72
C GLY A 198 -8.55 -26.89 17.15
N LYS A 199 -7.26 -26.86 17.48
CA LYS A 199 -6.73 -27.07 18.85
C LYS A 199 -5.82 -25.93 19.31
N MET A 200 -5.83 -25.62 20.60
CA MET A 200 -4.84 -24.72 21.20
C MET A 200 -3.47 -25.40 21.28
N LYS A 201 -2.45 -24.80 20.68
CA LYS A 201 -1.06 -25.28 20.64
C LYS A 201 -0.08 -24.14 20.84
N LYS A 202 1.18 -24.45 21.15
CA LYS A 202 2.27 -23.47 21.06
C LYS A 202 2.89 -23.53 19.67
N GLU A 203 3.03 -22.39 19.03
CA GLU A 203 3.63 -22.23 17.71
C GLU A 203 4.42 -20.92 17.68
N THR A 204 5.42 -20.85 16.81
CA THR A 204 6.22 -19.64 16.59
C THR A 204 5.31 -18.48 16.16
N ALA A 205 5.62 -17.27 16.62
CA ALA A 205 4.84 -16.05 16.35
C ALA A 205 3.40 -16.02 16.91
N GLY A 206 3.01 -16.98 17.76
CA GLY A 206 1.73 -16.93 18.48
C GLY A 206 1.51 -15.57 19.16
N GLY A 207 0.42 -14.89 18.80
CA GLY A 207 0.11 -13.53 19.27
C GLY A 207 0.00 -12.46 18.18
N VAL A 208 0.61 -12.64 17.00
CA VAL A 208 0.59 -11.60 15.93
C VAL A 208 -0.81 -11.21 15.45
N CYS A 209 -1.81 -12.09 15.55
CA CYS A 209 -3.19 -11.77 15.19
C CYS A 209 -3.85 -10.72 16.11
N GLN A 210 -3.28 -10.43 17.29
CA GLN A 210 -3.68 -9.26 18.08
C GLN A 210 -3.21 -7.96 17.42
N VAL A 211 -2.09 -7.96 16.70
CA VAL A 211 -1.56 -6.79 16.00
C VAL A 211 -2.45 -6.46 14.81
N SER A 212 -2.72 -7.42 13.92
CA SER A 212 -3.67 -7.25 12.80
C SER A 212 -5.07 -6.82 13.29
N SER A 213 -5.59 -7.41 14.38
CA SER A 213 -6.89 -7.01 14.95
C SER A 213 -6.90 -5.60 15.56
N THR A 214 -5.79 -5.15 16.15
CA THR A 214 -5.69 -3.80 16.72
C THR A 214 -5.61 -2.76 15.60
N ILE A 215 -4.83 -3.04 14.54
CA ILE A 215 -4.78 -2.21 13.33
C ILE A 215 -6.16 -2.17 12.67
N TYR A 216 -6.83 -3.32 12.50
CA TYR A 216 -8.16 -3.42 11.92
C TYR A 216 -9.17 -2.48 12.60
N ASN A 217 -9.20 -2.44 13.93
CA ASN A 217 -10.07 -1.52 14.67
C ASN A 217 -9.73 -0.04 14.47
N ALA A 218 -8.44 0.31 14.36
CA ALA A 218 -8.04 1.68 14.05
C ALA A 218 -8.44 2.05 12.61
N VAL A 219 -8.18 1.17 11.64
CA VAL A 219 -8.53 1.33 10.21
C VAL A 219 -10.04 1.51 10.02
N MET A 220 -10.86 0.67 10.65
CA MET A 220 -12.32 0.82 10.66
C MET A 220 -12.74 2.20 11.19
N ARG A 221 -12.13 2.67 12.30
CA ARG A 221 -12.49 3.94 12.95
C ARG A 221 -12.00 5.18 12.20
N ALA A 222 -10.94 5.06 11.41
CA ALA A 222 -10.50 6.07 10.45
C ALA A 222 -11.34 6.08 9.15
N ASP A 223 -12.37 5.23 9.08
CA ASP A 223 -13.24 4.99 7.93
C ASP A 223 -12.52 4.58 6.63
N LEU A 224 -11.43 3.81 6.80
CA LEU A 224 -10.64 3.30 5.68
C LEU A 224 -11.23 2.03 5.06
N GLU A 225 -11.00 1.86 3.76
CA GLU A 225 -11.51 0.77 2.93
C GLU A 225 -10.81 -0.56 3.28
N ILE A 226 -11.60 -1.54 3.73
CA ILE A 226 -11.10 -2.90 4.04
C ILE A 226 -11.07 -3.72 2.75
N VAL A 227 -9.88 -4.18 2.36
CA VAL A 227 -9.65 -4.94 1.11
C VAL A 227 -9.67 -6.45 1.36
N GLU A 228 -9.01 -6.91 2.44
CA GLU A 228 -9.02 -8.32 2.83
C GLU A 228 -9.10 -8.43 4.35
N ARG A 229 -10.04 -9.25 4.86
CA ARG A 229 -10.14 -9.60 6.27
C ARG A 229 -10.90 -10.91 6.43
N ARG A 230 -10.45 -11.79 7.32
CA ARG A 230 -11.26 -12.88 7.89
C ARG A 230 -11.22 -12.87 9.41
N ASN A 231 -12.21 -13.51 10.04
CA ASN A 231 -12.23 -13.73 11.48
C ASN A 231 -11.54 -15.04 11.89
N HIS A 232 -11.26 -15.17 13.19
CA HIS A 232 -10.77 -16.40 13.80
C HIS A 232 -11.90 -17.43 13.92
N GLN A 233 -11.54 -18.72 13.90
CA GLN A 233 -12.48 -19.83 14.12
C GLN A 233 -13.13 -19.81 15.51
N PHE A 234 -12.40 -19.35 16.52
CA PHE A 234 -12.84 -19.22 17.92
C PHE A 234 -12.78 -17.75 18.34
N LYS A 235 -13.59 -17.33 19.31
CA LYS A 235 -13.58 -15.94 19.77
C LYS A 235 -12.27 -15.60 20.48
N VAL A 236 -11.74 -14.41 20.23
CA VAL A 236 -10.53 -13.88 20.87
C VAL A 236 -10.88 -12.99 22.06
N ALA A 237 -9.97 -12.87 23.04
CA ALA A 237 -10.24 -12.17 24.30
C ALA A 237 -9.78 -10.70 24.33
N TYR A 238 -9.15 -10.21 23.26
CA TYR A 238 -8.51 -8.88 23.21
C TYR A 238 -9.27 -7.84 22.36
N VAL A 239 -10.36 -8.24 21.69
CA VAL A 239 -11.31 -7.39 20.95
C VAL A 239 -12.71 -8.02 21.03
N ASP A 240 -13.76 -7.23 20.80
CA ASP A 240 -15.13 -7.76 20.73
C ASP A 240 -15.29 -8.77 19.59
N PRO A 241 -16.13 -9.82 19.75
CA PRO A 241 -16.48 -10.72 18.66
C PRO A 241 -17.00 -9.93 17.47
N GLY A 242 -16.42 -10.11 16.29
CA GLY A 242 -16.73 -9.35 15.08
C GLY A 242 -15.65 -8.33 14.70
N MET A 243 -14.84 -7.89 15.67
CA MET A 243 -13.82 -6.83 15.51
C MET A 243 -12.39 -7.38 15.38
N ASP A 244 -12.24 -8.65 15.00
CA ASP A 244 -10.98 -9.36 14.87
C ASP A 244 -10.52 -9.53 13.41
N ALA A 245 -9.22 -9.57 13.17
CA ALA A 245 -8.61 -9.87 11.87
C ALA A 245 -7.57 -10.98 12.02
N ASN A 246 -7.90 -12.17 11.55
CA ASN A 246 -7.02 -13.33 11.53
C ASN A 246 -6.00 -13.24 10.38
N VAL A 247 -4.76 -13.68 10.62
CA VAL A 247 -3.65 -13.61 9.66
C VAL A 247 -2.76 -14.85 9.79
N TYR A 248 -2.28 -15.38 8.67
CA TYR A 248 -1.33 -16.49 8.58
C TYR A 248 -0.47 -16.33 7.33
N PHE A 249 0.86 -16.37 7.49
CA PHE A 249 1.77 -16.08 6.38
C PHE A 249 1.58 -17.08 5.24
N GLY A 250 1.45 -16.59 4.00
CA GLY A 250 1.27 -17.41 2.80
C GLY A 250 -0.15 -17.96 2.57
N SER A 251 -1.14 -17.70 3.43
CA SER A 251 -2.53 -18.19 3.19
C SER A 251 -3.67 -17.28 3.65
N GLN A 252 -3.46 -16.38 4.62
CA GLN A 252 -4.48 -15.42 5.06
C GLN A 252 -3.85 -14.09 5.45
N ASP A 253 -4.36 -12.98 4.92
CA ASP A 253 -3.85 -11.65 5.25
C ASP A 253 -4.90 -10.71 5.85
N PHE A 254 -4.45 -9.55 6.31
CA PHE A 254 -5.29 -8.39 6.57
C PHE A 254 -4.80 -7.22 5.71
N LYS A 255 -5.68 -6.75 4.81
CA LYS A 255 -5.39 -5.67 3.86
C LYS A 255 -6.41 -4.56 3.97
N PHE A 256 -5.93 -3.32 3.87
CA PHE A 256 -6.77 -2.13 3.80
C PHE A 256 -6.15 -1.10 2.86
N LYS A 257 -6.96 -0.20 2.32
CA LYS A 257 -6.55 0.81 1.36
C LYS A 257 -6.64 2.20 1.97
N ASN A 258 -5.66 3.05 1.68
CA ASN A 258 -5.78 4.48 1.96
C ASN A 258 -6.68 5.13 0.90
N ASN A 259 -7.99 5.10 1.12
CA ASN A 259 -8.98 5.76 0.27
C ASN A 259 -9.14 7.28 0.58
N THR A 260 -8.18 7.90 1.27
CA THR A 260 -8.10 9.36 1.44
C THR A 260 -7.22 9.99 0.36
N ARG A 261 -7.32 11.31 0.18
CA ARG A 261 -6.51 12.06 -0.80
C ARG A 261 -5.07 12.37 -0.35
N MET A 262 -4.70 12.05 0.88
CA MET A 262 -3.42 12.42 1.50
C MET A 262 -2.70 11.16 2.03
N PRO A 263 -1.38 11.20 2.25
CA PRO A 263 -0.68 10.09 2.88
C PRO A 263 -1.15 9.86 4.31
N ILE A 264 -1.26 8.60 4.71
CA ILE A 264 -1.49 8.20 6.11
C ILE A 264 -0.26 7.49 6.67
N LYS A 265 -0.06 7.58 7.99
CA LYS A 265 1.03 6.92 8.71
C LYS A 265 0.49 6.06 9.83
N VAL A 266 0.90 4.79 9.86
CA VAL A 266 0.57 3.82 10.90
C VAL A 266 1.63 3.92 12.00
N GLU A 267 1.27 4.44 13.16
CA GLU A 267 2.10 4.37 14.37
C GLU A 267 1.63 3.14 15.16
N CYS A 268 2.50 2.14 15.32
CA CYS A 268 2.18 0.87 15.97
C CYS A 268 3.20 0.63 17.09
N THR A 269 2.77 0.77 18.34
CA THR A 269 3.70 0.83 19.49
C THR A 269 3.21 -0.03 20.64
N VAL A 270 4.14 -0.48 21.48
CA VAL A 270 3.84 -1.26 22.69
C VAL A 270 4.24 -0.44 23.91
N THR A 271 3.27 -0.15 24.77
CA THR A 271 3.44 0.69 25.97
C THR A 271 4.12 -0.08 27.11
N PRO A 272 4.70 0.63 28.11
CA PRO A 272 5.26 -0.01 29.30
C PRO A 272 4.26 -0.85 30.11
N ASP A 273 2.96 -0.48 30.09
CA ASP A 273 1.88 -1.19 30.78
C ASP A 273 1.24 -2.33 29.95
N ASN A 274 1.99 -2.88 28.98
CA ASN A 274 1.63 -4.05 28.17
C ASN A 274 0.34 -3.86 27.34
N LYS A 275 0.17 -2.67 26.77
CA LYS A 275 -0.83 -2.41 25.73
C LYS A 275 -0.14 -2.31 24.38
N LEU A 276 -0.77 -2.86 23.35
CA LEU A 276 -0.48 -2.55 21.96
C LEU A 276 -1.39 -1.40 21.54
N GLU A 277 -0.80 -0.35 21.00
CA GLU A 277 -1.50 0.86 20.55
C GLU A 277 -1.23 1.10 19.06
N VAL A 278 -2.30 1.34 18.31
CA VAL A 278 -2.25 1.77 16.92
C VAL A 278 -2.89 3.14 16.79
N ILE A 279 -2.15 4.09 16.23
CA ILE A 279 -2.63 5.41 15.82
C ILE A 279 -2.48 5.51 14.31
N LEU A 280 -3.54 5.95 13.63
CA LEU A 280 -3.49 6.33 12.22
C LEU A 280 -3.45 7.86 12.15
N ARG A 281 -2.34 8.40 11.66
CA ARG A 281 -2.22 9.84 11.36
C ARG A 281 -2.43 10.12 9.88
N GLY A 282 -2.94 11.31 9.57
CA GLY A 282 -3.18 11.77 8.20
C GLY A 282 -3.72 13.19 8.21
N THR A 283 -4.59 13.50 7.25
CA THR A 283 -5.35 14.75 7.18
C THR A 283 -6.84 14.41 7.25
N ASN A 284 -7.56 14.93 8.24
CA ASN A 284 -8.99 14.74 8.38
C ASN A 284 -9.76 15.87 7.66
N ASP A 285 -10.20 15.58 6.43
CA ASP A 285 -11.02 16.49 5.63
C ASP A 285 -12.50 16.52 6.05
N THR A 286 -12.91 15.65 6.98
CA THR A 286 -14.31 15.55 7.46
C THR A 286 -14.39 15.60 9.00
N PRO A 287 -13.93 16.67 9.67
CA PRO A 287 -13.92 16.75 11.15
C PRO A 287 -15.31 16.69 11.80
N TRP A 288 -16.38 16.95 11.05
CA TRP A 288 -17.78 16.80 11.49
C TRP A 288 -18.28 15.35 11.51
N LYS A 289 -17.51 14.38 10.98
CA LYS A 289 -17.91 12.98 10.77
C LYS A 289 -17.25 12.07 11.80
N GLU A 290 -18.07 11.40 12.61
CA GLU A 290 -17.62 10.33 13.51
C GLU A 290 -18.04 8.96 12.94
N VAL A 291 -17.19 7.95 13.09
CA VAL A 291 -17.51 6.56 12.74
C VAL A 291 -17.28 5.65 13.94
N SER A 292 -18.28 4.86 14.28
CA SER A 292 -18.26 3.90 15.39
C SER A 292 -18.87 2.57 14.96
N PHE A 293 -18.58 1.51 15.72
CA PHE A 293 -19.00 0.15 15.38
C PHE A 293 -19.58 -0.55 16.58
N PHE A 294 -20.58 -1.39 16.32
CA PHE A 294 -21.31 -2.17 17.31
C PHE A 294 -21.35 -3.64 16.88
N SER A 295 -21.03 -4.55 17.78
CA SER A 295 -21.25 -5.98 17.57
C SER A 295 -22.52 -6.42 18.27
N GLN A 296 -23.48 -6.94 17.50
CA GLN A 296 -24.71 -7.51 18.02
C GLN A 296 -24.57 -9.03 18.07
N LYS A 297 -24.59 -9.61 19.29
CA LYS A 297 -24.70 -11.06 19.45
C LYS A 297 -26.10 -11.52 19.03
N ILE A 298 -26.15 -12.42 18.06
CA ILE A 298 -27.38 -13.00 17.49
C ILE A 298 -27.68 -14.37 18.11
N GLU A 299 -26.65 -15.21 18.26
CA GLU A 299 -26.78 -16.59 18.75
C GLU A 299 -25.59 -16.96 19.66
N THR A 300 -25.79 -17.94 20.53
CA THR A 300 -24.74 -18.52 21.39
C THR A 300 -24.72 -20.03 21.26
N TYR A 301 -23.55 -20.57 20.92
CA TYR A 301 -23.28 -21.99 20.82
C TYR A 301 -22.55 -22.43 22.10
N PRO A 302 -23.17 -23.22 22.99
CA PRO A 302 -22.49 -23.73 24.19
C PRO A 302 -21.35 -24.68 23.79
N PHE A 303 -20.34 -24.76 24.65
CA PHE A 303 -19.31 -25.78 24.52
C PHE A 303 -19.74 -27.09 25.19
N THR A 304 -19.15 -28.22 24.81
CA THR A 304 -19.29 -29.49 25.52
C THR A 304 -18.02 -29.84 26.30
N GLN A 305 -18.15 -30.69 27.31
CA GLN A 305 -17.01 -31.31 27.99
C GLN A 305 -16.63 -32.61 27.27
N LYS A 306 -15.33 -32.83 27.10
CA LYS A 306 -14.75 -34.07 26.58
C LYS A 306 -13.82 -34.69 27.63
N TYR A 307 -14.05 -35.96 27.91
CA TYR A 307 -13.28 -36.72 28.89
C TYR A 307 -12.33 -37.69 28.18
N TYR A 308 -11.08 -37.72 28.64
CA TYR A 308 -10.02 -38.58 28.11
C TYR A 308 -9.37 -39.37 29.25
N ASN A 309 -9.18 -40.68 29.08
CA ASN A 309 -8.52 -41.49 30.10
C ASN A 309 -7.01 -41.25 30.12
N ASP A 310 -6.45 -41.09 31.32
CA ASP A 310 -5.02 -40.91 31.56
C ASP A 310 -4.51 -42.00 32.52
N SER A 311 -3.51 -42.76 32.10
CA SER A 311 -2.90 -43.86 32.87
C SER A 311 -1.74 -43.42 33.77
N THR A 312 -1.38 -42.13 33.75
CA THR A 312 -0.37 -41.51 34.62
C THR A 312 -1.00 -40.85 35.85
N LEU A 313 -2.21 -40.29 35.69
CA LEU A 313 -3.03 -39.71 36.76
C LEU A 313 -3.73 -40.80 37.59
N GLU A 314 -3.73 -40.63 38.92
CA GLU A 314 -4.37 -41.54 39.89
C GLU A 314 -5.87 -41.68 39.67
N GLU A 315 -6.39 -42.90 39.89
CA GLU A 315 -7.80 -43.26 39.70
C GLU A 315 -8.76 -42.25 40.34
N GLY A 316 -9.59 -41.59 39.52
CA GLY A 316 -10.56 -40.58 39.96
C GLY A 316 -10.06 -39.14 40.09
N LYS A 317 -8.76 -38.86 40.00
CA LYS A 317 -8.26 -37.47 39.87
C LYS A 317 -8.51 -36.93 38.47
N THR A 318 -8.91 -35.67 38.35
CA THR A 318 -9.09 -34.99 37.05
C THR A 318 -8.05 -33.90 36.83
N TYR A 319 -7.72 -33.65 35.55
CA TYR A 319 -6.89 -32.55 35.11
C TYR A 319 -7.55 -31.88 33.90
N LYS A 320 -7.81 -30.58 33.98
CA LYS A 320 -8.38 -29.81 32.87
C LYS A 320 -7.23 -29.32 31.98
N ASP A 321 -7.19 -29.77 30.73
CA ASP A 321 -6.15 -29.37 29.77
C ASP A 321 -6.37 -27.94 29.25
N HIS A 322 -7.62 -27.55 29.07
CA HIS A 322 -8.04 -26.14 28.90
C HIS A 322 -9.53 -25.98 29.18
N GLU A 323 -9.92 -24.74 29.51
CA GLU A 323 -11.32 -24.37 29.67
C GLU A 323 -12.09 -24.41 28.34
N GLY A 324 -13.40 -24.63 28.45
CA GLY A 324 -14.33 -24.49 27.34
C GLY A 324 -14.62 -23.03 27.01
N MET A 325 -15.08 -22.77 25.80
CA MET A 325 -15.39 -21.43 25.31
C MET A 325 -16.62 -21.46 24.40
N GLU A 326 -17.62 -20.66 24.72
CA GLU A 326 -18.80 -20.49 23.86
C GLU A 326 -18.41 -19.98 22.46
N GLY A 327 -19.09 -20.50 21.44
CA GLY A 327 -19.13 -19.92 20.11
C GLY A 327 -20.26 -18.90 20.00
N TYR A 328 -20.16 -17.93 19.09
CA TYR A 328 -21.19 -16.91 18.87
C TYR A 328 -21.47 -16.73 17.38
N LEU A 329 -22.72 -16.39 17.06
CA LEU A 329 -23.07 -15.75 15.78
C LEU A 329 -23.27 -14.26 16.06
N VAL A 330 -22.59 -13.39 15.33
CA VAL A 330 -22.64 -11.93 15.56
C VAL A 330 -22.78 -11.15 14.26
N ASP A 331 -23.55 -10.07 14.31
CA ASP A 331 -23.65 -9.08 13.22
C ASP A 331 -22.91 -7.80 13.62
N VAL A 332 -22.05 -7.29 12.75
CA VAL A 332 -21.33 -6.02 12.98
C VAL A 332 -21.99 -4.90 12.20
N TYR A 333 -22.27 -3.80 12.90
CA TYR A 333 -22.86 -2.59 12.37
C TYR A 333 -21.87 -1.43 12.39
N LYS A 334 -21.79 -0.69 11.29
CA LYS A 334 -21.20 0.64 11.19
C LYS A 334 -22.26 1.68 11.54
N ILE A 335 -21.90 2.62 12.41
CA ILE A 335 -22.72 3.78 12.79
C ILE A 335 -21.93 5.03 12.39
N VAL A 336 -22.52 5.87 11.55
CA VAL A 336 -21.96 7.16 11.14
C VAL A 336 -22.77 8.27 11.79
N LYS A 337 -22.07 9.24 12.38
CA LYS A 337 -22.67 10.46 12.93
C LYS A 337 -22.10 11.68 12.22
N HIS A 338 -22.94 12.70 12.03
CA HIS A 338 -22.50 14.05 11.69
C HIS A 338 -22.83 14.98 12.86
N ASN A 339 -21.84 15.70 13.39
CA ASN A 339 -21.97 16.58 14.56
C ASN A 339 -22.69 15.90 15.73
N GLY A 340 -22.20 14.71 16.15
CA GLY A 340 -22.79 13.90 17.23
C GLY A 340 -24.11 13.17 16.92
N LYS A 341 -24.88 13.62 15.92
CA LYS A 341 -26.17 13.02 15.53
C LYS A 341 -25.97 11.83 14.59
N GLU A 342 -26.58 10.69 14.90
CA GLU A 342 -26.59 9.51 14.02
C GLU A 342 -27.31 9.81 12.69
N VAL A 343 -26.63 9.56 11.58
CA VAL A 343 -27.13 9.78 10.21
C VAL A 343 -27.20 8.49 9.40
N SER A 344 -26.49 7.44 9.79
CA SER A 344 -26.58 6.12 9.16
C SER A 344 -26.19 5.00 10.11
N ARG A 345 -26.87 3.86 9.96
CA ARG A 345 -26.58 2.59 10.64
C ARG A 345 -26.67 1.46 9.63
N THR A 346 -25.55 0.82 9.33
CA THR A 346 -25.46 -0.19 8.26
C THR A 346 -24.80 -1.46 8.77
N LYS A 347 -25.45 -2.61 8.58
CA LYS A 347 -24.81 -3.92 8.82
C LYS A 347 -23.71 -4.13 7.79
N LEU A 348 -22.49 -4.41 8.23
CA LEU A 348 -21.36 -4.70 7.36
C LEU A 348 -21.29 -6.18 6.98
N TYR A 349 -21.32 -7.06 7.98
CA TYR A 349 -21.12 -8.51 7.81
C TYR A 349 -21.68 -9.30 9.00
N ARG A 350 -21.72 -10.62 8.84
CA ARG A 350 -22.02 -11.61 9.89
C ARG A 350 -20.81 -12.50 10.10
N ASN A 351 -20.37 -12.65 11.36
CA ASN A 351 -19.31 -13.59 11.73
C ASN A 351 -19.89 -14.78 12.50
N LYS A 352 -19.28 -15.95 12.33
CA LYS A 352 -19.50 -17.13 13.17
C LYS A 352 -18.20 -17.55 13.86
N TYR A 353 -18.28 -17.81 15.16
CA TYR A 353 -17.25 -18.45 15.96
C TYR A 353 -17.79 -19.80 16.43
N ASN A 354 -17.00 -20.86 16.27
CA ASN A 354 -17.32 -22.16 16.80
C ASN A 354 -17.09 -22.19 18.32
N PRO A 355 -17.83 -23.03 19.08
CA PRO A 355 -17.45 -23.32 20.46
C PRO A 355 -16.14 -24.10 20.48
N TYR A 356 -15.32 -23.83 21.50
CA TYR A 356 -14.15 -24.63 21.85
C TYR A 356 -14.53 -25.49 23.06
N ASN A 357 -14.40 -26.81 22.93
CA ASN A 357 -14.82 -27.74 23.99
C ASN A 357 -13.86 -27.67 25.18
N GLU A 358 -14.36 -28.03 26.36
CA GLU A 358 -13.52 -28.21 27.55
C GLU A 358 -12.93 -29.62 27.50
N GLU A 359 -11.59 -29.76 27.49
CA GLU A 359 -10.92 -31.07 27.46
C GLU A 359 -10.38 -31.41 28.87
N ILE A 360 -10.82 -32.54 29.42
CA ILE A 360 -10.54 -33.01 30.79
C ILE A 360 -9.95 -34.43 30.73
N ARG A 361 -8.75 -34.60 31.28
CA ARG A 361 -8.18 -35.92 31.55
C ARG A 361 -8.68 -36.47 32.88
N VAL A 362 -9.03 -37.76 32.89
CA VAL A 362 -9.50 -38.52 34.05
C VAL A 362 -8.50 -39.61 34.36
N GLY A 363 -7.97 -39.63 35.57
CA GLY A 363 -7.00 -40.60 36.02
C GLY A 363 -7.59 -42.00 36.14
N THR A 364 -6.83 -42.97 35.64
CA THR A 364 -7.13 -44.41 35.61
C THR A 364 -6.03 -45.26 36.24
N LYS A 365 -4.96 -44.64 36.75
CA LYS A 365 -3.87 -45.31 37.45
C LYS A 365 -4.35 -45.80 38.82
N LYS A 366 -4.74 -47.07 38.87
CA LYS A 366 -5.19 -47.74 40.09
C LYS A 366 -4.10 -47.76 41.15
N ALA A 367 -4.48 -47.58 42.41
CA ALA A 367 -3.54 -47.71 43.52
C ALA A 367 -3.06 -49.17 43.64
N VAL A 368 -1.74 -49.38 43.65
CA VAL A 368 -1.16 -50.69 43.97
C VAL A 368 -1.43 -50.98 45.44
N LYS A 369 -2.30 -51.95 45.74
CA LYS A 369 -2.57 -52.37 47.12
C LYS A 369 -1.28 -52.90 47.76
N PRO A 370 -0.84 -52.37 48.92
CA PRO A 370 0.21 -53.00 49.71
C PRO A 370 -0.39 -54.25 50.38
N GLY A 371 -0.26 -55.42 49.72
CA GLY A 371 -0.98 -56.62 50.16
C GLY A 371 -0.94 -57.81 49.21
N ALA A 372 0.21 -58.11 48.62
CA ALA A 372 0.45 -59.37 47.91
C ALA A 372 1.89 -59.84 48.19
N THR A 373 2.07 -60.63 49.24
CA THR A 373 3.38 -61.13 49.66
C THR A 373 3.89 -62.15 48.65
N ALA A 374 4.86 -61.77 47.82
CA ALA A 374 5.51 -62.70 46.90
C ALA A 374 6.33 -63.73 47.69
N ALA A 375 6.04 -65.02 47.52
CA ALA A 375 6.83 -66.09 48.10
C ALA A 375 8.22 -66.17 47.44
N PRO A 376 9.29 -66.49 48.20
CA PRO A 376 10.65 -66.45 47.67
C PRO A 376 11.01 -67.70 46.86
N GLY A 377 11.55 -67.53 45.64
CA GLY A 377 12.33 -68.58 44.99
C GLY A 377 12.29 -68.63 43.47
N THR A 378 13.24 -67.94 42.79
CA THR A 378 14.32 -68.56 41.99
C THR A 378 15.21 -67.50 41.31
N LYS A 379 16.46 -67.87 40.98
CA LYS A 379 17.42 -67.05 40.19
C LYS A 379 17.27 -67.38 38.68
N PRO A 380 17.90 -66.64 37.73
CA PRO A 380 17.28 -66.38 36.43
C PRO A 380 17.78 -67.26 35.29
N ALA A 381 16.91 -67.49 34.30
CA ALA A 381 17.29 -67.89 32.95
C ALA A 381 17.65 -66.66 32.10
N ALA A 382 18.51 -66.85 31.09
CA ALA A 382 19.03 -65.76 30.26
C ALA A 382 18.04 -65.29 29.17
N SER A 383 18.23 -64.06 28.68
CA SER A 383 17.39 -63.43 27.67
C SER A 383 17.45 -64.12 26.29
N PRO A 384 16.30 -64.32 25.61
CA PRO A 384 16.28 -64.38 24.15
C PRO A 384 16.40 -62.96 23.57
N THR A 385 17.08 -62.85 22.41
CA THR A 385 17.25 -61.61 21.64
C THR A 385 15.90 -61.14 21.05
N PRO A 386 15.60 -59.83 20.99
CA PRO A 386 14.38 -59.35 20.33
C PRO A 386 14.45 -59.55 18.81
N VAL A 387 13.43 -60.20 18.25
CA VAL A 387 13.14 -60.20 16.82
C VAL A 387 12.40 -58.90 16.47
N PRO A 388 12.71 -58.18 15.37
CA PRO A 388 11.99 -56.96 15.01
C PRO A 388 10.54 -57.27 14.59
N PRO A 389 9.55 -56.49 15.04
CA PRO A 389 8.21 -56.53 14.45
C PRO A 389 8.21 -55.93 13.03
N GLU A 390 7.39 -56.53 12.17
CA GLU A 390 7.32 -56.26 10.73
C GLU A 390 6.62 -54.92 10.40
N VAL A 391 7.01 -54.27 9.31
CA VAL A 391 6.44 -52.99 8.88
C VAL A 391 5.22 -53.24 7.99
N PRO A 392 4.00 -52.80 8.37
CA PRO A 392 2.84 -52.88 7.48
C PRO A 392 2.99 -51.88 6.32
N PRO A 393 2.52 -52.23 5.10
CA PRO A 393 2.75 -51.42 3.91
C PRO A 393 2.07 -50.05 4.00
N GLY A 394 2.83 -48.99 3.67
CA GLY A 394 2.30 -47.64 3.58
C GLY A 394 1.41 -47.45 2.35
N ASN A 395 0.21 -46.92 2.54
CA ASN A 395 -0.66 -46.56 1.44
C ASN A 395 -0.13 -45.28 0.77
N ILE A 396 0.06 -45.33 -0.55
CA ILE A 396 0.50 -44.20 -1.36
C ILE A 396 -0.74 -43.37 -1.72
N ASP A 397 -0.74 -42.08 -1.36
CA ASP A 397 -1.57 -41.06 -1.99
C ASP A 397 -0.71 -39.82 -2.23
N THR A 398 -0.43 -39.54 -3.50
CA THR A 398 0.53 -38.51 -3.94
C THR A 398 -0.16 -37.49 -4.84
N THR A 399 -0.50 -36.33 -4.27
CA THR A 399 -1.03 -35.17 -4.99
C THR A 399 -0.19 -33.92 -4.72
N ASN A 400 1.09 -33.96 -5.14
CA ASN A 400 1.94 -32.78 -5.21
C ASN A 400 1.67 -31.97 -6.49
N PRO A 401 1.50 -30.64 -6.41
CA PRO A 401 1.77 -29.72 -7.53
C PRO A 401 3.28 -29.73 -7.89
N PRO A 402 3.67 -29.35 -9.12
CA PRO A 402 5.05 -29.47 -9.58
C PRO A 402 6.00 -28.43 -8.97
N GLU A 403 7.22 -28.87 -8.67
CA GLU A 403 8.35 -28.04 -8.27
C GLU A 403 9.16 -27.61 -9.51
N VAL A 404 9.74 -26.40 -9.50
CA VAL A 404 10.43 -25.82 -10.66
C VAL A 404 11.90 -26.29 -10.69
N PRO A 405 12.43 -26.77 -11.84
CA PRO A 405 13.83 -27.18 -11.92
C PRO A 405 14.81 -26.02 -11.73
N ALA A 406 15.87 -26.24 -10.95
CA ALA A 406 17.07 -25.41 -10.98
C ALA A 406 18.04 -25.94 -12.04
N ASP A 407 18.58 -25.05 -12.88
CA ASP A 407 19.56 -25.39 -13.92
C ASP A 407 21.01 -25.12 -13.45
N THR A 408 21.94 -26.01 -13.83
CA THR A 408 23.39 -25.88 -13.56
C THR A 408 24.21 -26.47 -14.73
N GLY A 409 24.53 -25.66 -15.75
CA GLY A 409 24.99 -26.14 -17.09
C GLY A 409 26.39 -25.78 -17.64
N ASN A 410 27.02 -24.66 -17.23
CA ASN A 410 28.45 -24.29 -17.48
C ASN A 410 28.95 -23.91 -18.92
N THR A 411 30.12 -23.22 -18.97
CA THR A 411 31.08 -22.96 -20.09
C THR A 411 30.75 -22.03 -21.30
N THR A 412 31.11 -20.73 -21.18
CA THR A 412 32.30 -20.01 -21.76
C THR A 412 32.94 -20.49 -23.10
N PRO A 413 33.59 -19.64 -23.97
CA PRO A 413 33.82 -18.17 -24.01
C PRO A 413 33.12 -17.47 -25.22
N THR A 414 33.28 -16.19 -25.64
CA THR A 414 34.34 -15.14 -25.63
C THR A 414 33.65 -13.76 -25.96
N ALA A 415 34.21 -12.53 -26.06
CA ALA A 415 35.55 -11.93 -25.98
C ALA A 415 35.52 -10.41 -25.66
N ASP A 416 36.68 -9.86 -25.29
CA ASP A 416 37.25 -8.50 -25.52
C ASP A 416 36.42 -7.19 -25.55
N SER A 417 36.76 -6.35 -24.55
CA SER A 417 37.14 -4.92 -24.69
C SER A 417 36.02 -3.85 -24.75
N GLN A 418 36.27 -2.58 -24.37
CA GLN A 418 37.50 -1.89 -23.95
C GLN A 418 37.42 -1.24 -22.56
N VAL A 419 38.58 -1.00 -21.95
CA VAL A 419 38.78 -0.02 -20.87
C VAL A 419 38.76 1.39 -21.45
N ASN A 420 38.15 2.35 -20.77
CA ASN A 420 38.47 3.77 -20.95
C ASN A 420 38.57 4.49 -19.60
N THR A 421 39.78 4.92 -19.26
CA THR A 421 40.10 5.67 -18.04
C THR A 421 40.17 7.16 -18.35
N GLY A 422 39.22 7.95 -17.85
CA GLY A 422 39.21 9.40 -17.99
C GLY A 422 39.26 10.11 -16.64
N GLU A 423 40.46 10.47 -16.18
CA GLU A 423 40.64 11.41 -15.08
C GLU A 423 40.45 12.86 -15.57
N THR A 424 39.50 13.59 -14.98
CA THR A 424 39.56 15.06 -14.92
C THR A 424 39.12 15.55 -13.55
N THR A 425 40.04 16.18 -12.83
CA THR A 425 39.82 16.83 -11.52
C THR A 425 39.14 18.20 -11.68
N PRO A 426 38.54 18.77 -10.60
CA PRO A 426 37.45 19.73 -10.73
C PRO A 426 37.87 21.19 -10.96
N ALA A 427 36.94 21.99 -11.52
CA ALA A 427 37.10 23.42 -11.73
C ALA A 427 35.93 24.23 -11.14
N THR A 428 36.12 24.72 -9.92
CA THR A 428 35.51 25.94 -9.34
C THR A 428 36.65 26.71 -8.66
N PRO A 429 36.64 28.06 -8.55
CA PRO A 429 35.45 28.90 -8.36
C PRO A 429 35.38 30.17 -9.23
N ASN A 430 34.24 30.86 -9.18
CA ASN A 430 34.27 32.26 -8.71
C ASN A 430 32.91 32.74 -8.16
N THR A 431 32.97 33.69 -7.22
CA THR A 431 31.81 34.38 -6.64
C THR A 431 32.04 35.88 -6.71
N SER A 432 31.04 36.65 -7.13
CA SER A 432 31.03 38.12 -6.95
C SER A 432 29.60 38.65 -6.88
N PRO A 433 29.37 39.82 -6.24
CA PRO A 433 28.11 40.08 -5.53
C PRO A 433 27.17 41.06 -6.26
N ALA A 434 25.94 41.14 -5.74
CA ALA A 434 24.97 42.16 -6.12
C ALA A 434 25.41 43.57 -5.66
N PRO A 435 25.07 44.64 -6.41
CA PRO A 435 25.19 46.01 -5.93
C PRO A 435 24.07 46.37 -4.95
N VAL A 436 24.35 47.31 -4.05
CA VAL A 436 23.34 47.97 -3.19
C VAL A 436 23.16 49.41 -3.66
N GLN A 437 21.94 49.75 -4.08
CA GLN A 437 21.32 51.07 -3.94
C GLN A 437 19.80 50.95 -4.09
#